data_AF-A0A7Y9EIN1-F1
#
_entry.id   AF-A0A7Y9EIN1-F1
#
_cell.length_a   1.000
_cell.length_b   1.000
_cell.length_c   1.000
_cell.angle_alpha   90.00
_cell.angle_beta   90.00
_cell.angle_gamma   90.00
#
_symmetry.space_group_name_H-M   'P 1'
#
loop_
_entity.id
_entity.type
_entity.pdbx_description
1 polymer ?
#
loop_
_entity_poly.entity_id
_entity_poly.type
_entity_poly.pdbx_seq_one_letter_code
_entity_poly.pdbx_strand_id
1 'polypeptide(L)'
;MARVIVMDLSRHNTVMVGHDRYFVLHEGERSLLVRDHCPHRGGPLSLARRTPDGRRLSCPWHGTKVGVSAVKRSCLPMVRSGDEAVVVLPDTGDPVSVIHKEILANLPPDPTHDEGAESR
;
A
#
# COMPACT_ATOMS: atom_id res chain seq x y z
N MET A 1 -16.07 15.24 -9.07
CA MET A 1 -16.35 14.19 -10.08
C MET A 1 -15.42 13.02 -9.74
N ALA A 2 -14.97 12.18 -10.68
CA ALA A 2 -13.87 11.25 -10.43
C ALA A 2 -12.74 11.58 -11.41
N ARG A 3 -11.49 11.50 -10.94
CA ARG A 3 -10.32 11.73 -11.79
C ARG A 3 -9.75 10.38 -12.22
N VAL A 4 -9.47 10.22 -13.51
CA VAL A 4 -8.86 8.99 -14.04
C VAL A 4 -7.41 9.26 -14.39
N ILE A 5 -6.51 8.35 -14.00
CA ILE A 5 -5.12 8.36 -14.44
C ILE A 5 -4.74 7.02 -15.05
N VAL A 6 -3.71 7.03 -15.88
CA VAL A 6 -3.04 5.83 -16.36
C VAL A 6 -1.64 5.80 -15.75
N MET A 7 -1.23 4.65 -15.21
CA MET A 7 0.12 4.43 -14.71
C MET A 7 0.72 3.15 -15.29
N ASP A 8 2.02 3.21 -15.55
CA ASP A 8 2.84 2.05 -15.93
C ASP A 8 3.41 1.40 -14.66
N LEU A 9 2.94 0.20 -14.34
CA LEU A 9 3.30 -0.59 -13.16
C LEU A 9 4.73 -1.13 -13.21
N SER A 10 5.38 -1.18 -14.38
CA SER A 10 6.80 -1.53 -14.48
C SER A 10 7.70 -0.40 -13.98
N ARG A 11 7.19 0.84 -14.01
CA ARG A 11 7.94 2.05 -13.65
C ARG A 11 7.45 2.70 -12.36
N HIS A 12 6.20 2.48 -11.98
CA HIS A 12 5.59 3.18 -10.86
C HIS A 12 4.83 2.23 -9.95
N ASN A 13 4.85 2.52 -8.66
CA ASN A 13 4.17 1.70 -7.66
C ASN A 13 3.49 2.53 -6.57
N THR A 14 3.48 3.85 -6.70
CA THR A 14 2.92 4.77 -5.71
C THR A 14 2.20 5.91 -6.40
N VAL A 15 1.02 6.25 -5.89
CA VAL A 15 0.22 7.41 -6.30
C VAL A 15 0.05 8.33 -5.09
N MET A 16 0.23 9.62 -5.30
CA MET A 16 0.00 10.67 -4.31
C MET A 16 -1.10 11.59 -4.83
N VAL A 17 -2.12 11.84 -4.01
CA VAL A 17 -3.22 12.78 -4.26
C VAL A 17 -3.24 13.75 -3.09
N GLY A 18 -2.63 14.93 -3.26
CA GLY A 18 -2.36 15.83 -2.13
C GLY A 18 -1.56 15.12 -1.03
N HIS A 19 -2.14 14.98 0.15
CA HIS A 19 -1.54 14.27 1.29
C HIS A 19 -1.83 12.77 1.33
N ASP A 20 -2.82 12.30 0.56
CA ASP A 20 -3.15 10.89 0.51
C ASP A 20 -2.18 10.14 -0.38
N ARG A 21 -1.67 9.05 0.17
CA ARG A 21 -0.70 8.18 -0.50
C ARG A 21 -1.31 6.80 -0.69
N TYR A 22 -1.06 6.21 -1.84
CA TYR A 22 -1.46 4.87 -2.19
C TYR A 22 -0.27 4.13 -2.78
N PHE A 23 -0.14 2.85 -2.49
CA PHE A 23 0.93 2.01 -3.03
C PHE A 23 0.38 0.72 -3.60
N VAL A 24 1.11 0.15 -4.55
CA VAL A 24 0.79 -1.15 -5.14
C VAL A 24 1.18 -2.26 -4.16
N LEU A 25 0.18 -2.95 -3.62
CA LEU A 25 0.33 -4.15 -2.82
C LEU A 25 0.12 -5.39 -3.71
N HIS A 26 1.07 -6.31 -3.68
CA HIS A 26 0.94 -7.61 -4.34
C HIS A 26 0.30 -8.64 -3.42
N GLU A 27 -0.74 -9.32 -3.91
CA GLU A 27 -1.45 -10.38 -3.21
C GLU A 27 -1.78 -11.52 -4.18
N GLY A 28 -0.90 -12.54 -4.18
CA GLY A 28 -0.87 -13.54 -5.25
C GLY A 28 -0.63 -12.85 -6.61
N GLU A 29 -1.40 -13.25 -7.62
CA GLU A 29 -1.34 -12.66 -8.96
C GLU A 29 -1.98 -11.26 -9.07
N ARG A 30 -2.54 -10.72 -7.97
CA ARG A 30 -3.25 -9.44 -7.98
C ARG A 30 -2.34 -8.31 -7.52
N SER A 31 -2.37 -7.21 -8.26
CA SER A 31 -1.85 -5.91 -7.83
C SER A 31 -3.02 -5.05 -7.38
N LEU A 32 -2.94 -4.47 -6.18
CA LEU A 32 -3.97 -3.63 -5.60
C LEU A 32 -3.36 -2.28 -5.23
N LEU A 33 -3.98 -1.16 -5.64
CA LEU A 33 -3.55 0.16 -5.22
C LEU A 33 -4.27 0.52 -3.90
N VAL A 34 -3.57 0.37 -2.78
CA VAL A 34 -4.14 0.48 -1.42
C VAL A 34 -3.61 1.71 -0.70
N ARG A 35 -4.34 2.22 0.30
CA ARG A 35 -3.92 3.41 1.05
C ARG A 35 -2.68 3.12 1.91
N ASP A 36 -1.70 4.01 1.83
CA ASP A 36 -0.43 3.98 2.58
C ASP A 36 -0.61 4.63 3.97
N HIS A 37 -1.53 4.08 4.76
CA HIS A 37 -1.97 4.67 6.03
C HIS A 37 -2.38 3.59 7.04
N CYS A 38 -1.62 3.48 8.13
CA CYS A 38 -1.96 2.64 9.27
C CYS A 38 -3.12 3.25 10.06
N PRO A 39 -4.21 2.52 10.34
CA PRO A 39 -5.39 3.06 11.05
C PRO A 39 -5.12 3.45 12.51
N HIS A 40 -3.95 3.10 13.08
CA HIS A 40 -3.59 3.53 14.43
C HIS A 40 -3.28 5.04 14.47
N ARG A 41 -2.24 5.48 13.74
CA ARG A 41 -1.78 6.90 13.73
C ARG A 41 -1.21 7.36 12.38
N GLY A 42 -1.60 6.70 11.28
CA GLY A 42 -1.25 7.11 9.92
C GLY A 42 0.13 6.68 9.40
N GLY A 43 0.77 5.72 10.06
CA GLY A 43 2.07 5.20 9.63
C GLY A 43 2.08 4.59 8.22
N PRO A 44 3.20 4.68 7.49
CA PRO A 44 3.30 4.25 6.11
C PRO A 44 3.31 2.72 6.04
N LEU A 45 2.21 2.15 5.56
CA LEU A 45 2.09 0.70 5.38
C LEU A 45 2.95 0.20 4.22
N SER A 46 3.35 1.06 3.28
CA SER A 46 4.32 0.68 2.24
C SER A 46 5.67 0.27 2.81
N LEU A 47 6.01 0.77 4.01
CA LEU A 47 7.25 0.46 4.74
C LEU A 47 7.06 -0.63 5.81
N ALA A 48 5.87 -1.22 5.89
CA ALA A 48 5.62 -2.33 6.80
C ALA A 48 6.20 -3.63 6.24
N ARG A 49 6.60 -4.56 7.12
CA ARG A 49 6.91 -5.95 6.76
C ARG A 49 5.68 -6.84 6.98
N ARG A 50 5.51 -7.89 6.17
CA ARG A 50 4.51 -8.93 6.44
C ARG A 50 4.92 -9.72 7.69
N THR A 51 3.93 -10.07 8.52
CA THR A 51 4.12 -11.05 9.60
C THR A 51 4.49 -12.41 9.04
N PRO A 52 5.11 -13.32 9.82
CA PRO A 52 5.52 -14.65 9.34
C PRO A 52 4.38 -15.46 8.69
N ASP A 53 3.15 -15.32 9.19
CA ASP A 53 1.96 -15.96 8.61
C ASP A 53 1.44 -15.29 7.31
N GLY A 54 2.04 -14.17 6.91
CA GLY A 54 1.67 -13.37 5.74
C GLY A 54 0.36 -12.60 5.86
N ARG A 55 -0.38 -12.73 6.98
CA ARG A 55 -1.76 -12.24 7.12
C ARG A 55 -1.86 -10.78 7.55
N ARG A 56 -0.78 -10.21 8.08
CA ARG A 56 -0.77 -8.84 8.60
C ARG A 56 0.48 -8.09 8.14
N LEU A 57 0.39 -6.76 8.14
CA LEU A 57 1.50 -5.84 7.96
C LEU A 57 1.88 -5.25 9.33
N SER A 58 3.15 -5.34 9.71
CA SER A 58 3.69 -4.72 10.92
C SER A 58 4.09 -3.28 10.63
N CYS A 59 3.28 -2.32 11.07
CA CYS A 59 3.55 -0.90 10.85
C CYS A 59 4.90 -0.51 11.49
N PRO A 60 5.80 0.18 10.77
CA PRO A 60 7.15 0.44 11.26
C PRO A 60 7.23 1.50 12.36
N TRP A 61 6.14 2.25 12.62
CA TRP A 61 6.15 3.31 13.63
C TRP A 61 5.93 2.77 15.05
N HIS A 62 4.87 1.98 15.25
CA HIS A 62 4.46 1.51 16.60
C HIS A 62 4.23 -0.01 16.65
N GLY A 63 4.65 -0.76 15.63
CA GLY A 63 4.48 -2.21 15.58
C GLY A 63 3.04 -2.71 15.36
N THR A 64 2.06 -1.82 15.19
CA THR A 64 0.65 -2.20 14.98
C THR A 64 0.53 -3.18 13.82
N LYS A 65 -0.05 -4.35 14.09
CA LYS A 65 -0.30 -5.39 13.08
C LYS A 65 -1.63 -5.13 12.38
N VAL A 66 -1.59 -4.69 11.13
CA VAL A 66 -2.78 -4.38 10.32
C VAL A 66 -3.08 -5.56 9.40
N GLY A 67 -4.27 -6.15 9.52
CA GLY A 67 -4.64 -7.29 8.67
C GLY A 67 -4.64 -6.93 7.19
N VAL A 68 -4.06 -7.79 6.34
CA VAL A 68 -4.02 -7.59 4.87
C VAL A 68 -5.44 -7.44 4.31
N SER A 69 -6.41 -8.20 4.80
CA SER A 69 -7.82 -8.05 4.43
C SER A 69 -8.39 -6.65 4.73
N ALA A 70 -7.92 -5.98 5.78
CA ALA A 70 -8.31 -4.61 6.09
C ALA A 70 -7.65 -3.60 5.14
N VAL A 71 -6.35 -3.80 4.84
CA VAL A 71 -5.63 -2.98 3.86
C VAL A 71 -6.30 -3.06 2.48
N LYS A 72 -6.71 -4.27 2.05
CA LYS A 72 -7.42 -4.49 0.78
C LYS A 72 -8.72 -3.71 0.68
N ARG A 73 -9.43 -3.43 1.79
CA ARG A 73 -10.66 -2.62 1.77
C ARG A 73 -10.41 -1.14 1.48
N SER A 74 -9.16 -0.69 1.55
CA SER A 74 -8.77 0.67 1.18
C SER A 74 -8.38 0.82 -0.29
N CYS A 75 -8.56 -0.24 -1.11
CA CYS A 75 -8.14 -0.21 -2.50
C CYS A 75 -8.94 0.82 -3.32
N LEU A 76 -8.23 1.54 -4.17
CA LEU A 76 -8.84 2.33 -5.23
C LEU A 76 -9.29 1.42 -6.37
N PRO A 77 -10.38 1.77 -7.09
CA PRO A 77 -10.76 1.06 -8.31
C PRO A 77 -9.63 1.16 -9.34
N MET A 78 -9.18 0.00 -9.83
CA MET A 78 -8.11 -0.11 -10.80
C MET A 78 -8.39 -1.25 -11.77
N VAL A 79 -8.21 -0.99 -13.07
CA VAL A 79 -8.21 -2.00 -14.13
C VAL A 79 -6.80 -2.13 -14.67
N ARG A 80 -6.31 -3.36 -14.87
CA ARG A 80 -4.94 -3.64 -15.33
C ARG A 80 -4.94 -4.48 -16.59
N SER A 81 -4.08 -4.13 -17.54
CA SER A 81 -3.75 -4.93 -18.74
C SER A 81 -2.24 -4.93 -18.94
N GLY A 82 -1.57 -6.05 -18.68
CA GLY A 82 -0.10 -6.08 -18.65
C GLY A 82 0.44 -5.15 -17.56
N ASP A 83 1.33 -4.23 -17.90
CA ASP A 83 1.83 -3.21 -16.97
C ASP A 83 1.03 -1.91 -16.97
N GLU A 84 0.07 -1.75 -17.88
CA GLU A 84 -0.81 -0.59 -17.87
C GLU A 84 -1.91 -0.74 -16.82
N ALA A 85 -2.05 0.26 -15.95
CA ALA A 85 -3.12 0.34 -14.97
C ALA A 85 -3.89 1.66 -15.11
N VAL A 86 -5.21 1.54 -15.30
CA VAL A 86 -6.16 2.66 -15.27
C VAL A 86 -6.76 2.75 -13.88
N VAL A 87 -6.58 3.88 -13.21
CA VAL A 87 -6.95 4.08 -11.80
C VAL A 87 -7.98 5.20 -11.68
N VAL A 88 -9.03 4.98 -10.88
CA VAL A 88 -10.01 6.00 -10.52
C VAL A 88 -9.66 6.60 -9.17
N LEU A 89 -9.40 7.89 -9.16
CA LEU A 89 -9.05 8.69 -7.98
C LEU A 89 -10.25 9.55 -7.53
N PRO A 90 -10.32 9.88 -6.23
CA PRO A 90 -11.15 10.99 -5.76
C PRO A 90 -10.77 12.28 -6.48
N ASP A 91 -11.76 13.04 -6.93
CA ASP A 91 -11.56 14.35 -7.56
C ASP A 91 -11.68 15.45 -6.50
N THR A 92 -10.60 15.67 -5.78
CA THR A 92 -10.49 16.69 -4.72
C THR A 92 -9.91 18.00 -5.22
N GLY A 93 -9.51 18.09 -6.49
CA GLY A 93 -8.76 19.22 -7.06
C GLY A 93 -7.27 19.21 -6.71
N ASP A 94 -6.81 18.24 -5.90
CA ASP A 94 -5.41 18.13 -5.50
C ASP A 94 -4.50 17.70 -6.66
N PRO A 95 -3.21 18.10 -6.63
CA PRO A 95 -2.22 17.58 -7.55
C PRO A 95 -2.05 16.07 -7.39
N VAL A 96 -1.83 15.40 -8.52
CA VAL A 96 -1.57 13.96 -8.57
C VAL A 96 -0.13 13.74 -9.01
N SER A 97 0.61 12.94 -8.26
CA SER A 97 1.95 12.49 -8.62
C SER A 97 2.01 10.97 -8.61
N VAL A 98 2.74 10.42 -9.59
CA VAL A 98 2.94 8.99 -9.73
C VAL A 98 4.45 8.75 -9.68
N ILE A 99 4.89 7.92 -8.73
CA ILE A 99 6.31 7.73 -8.44
C ILE A 99 6.66 6.26 -8.26
N HIS A 100 7.96 6.01 -8.22
CA HIS A 100 8.54 4.75 -7.79
C HIS A 100 9.20 4.93 -6.41
N LYS A 101 8.97 3.98 -5.50
CA LYS A 101 9.75 3.85 -4.26
C LYS A 101 9.86 2.39 -3.85
N GLU A 102 10.74 2.08 -2.91
CA GLU A 102 10.80 0.74 -2.32
C GLU A 102 9.54 0.45 -1.49
N ILE A 103 8.95 -0.74 -1.67
CA ILE A 103 7.73 -1.18 -0.98
C ILE A 103 8.05 -2.44 -0.17
N LEU A 104 8.38 -2.25 1.10
CA LEU A 104 8.75 -3.34 2.01
C LEU A 104 7.58 -4.32 2.26
N ALA A 105 6.34 -3.86 2.09
CA ALA A 105 5.14 -4.68 2.26
C ALA A 105 4.95 -5.77 1.20
N ASN A 106 5.68 -5.65 0.08
CA ASN A 106 5.69 -6.64 -0.99
C ASN A 106 6.86 -7.63 -0.89
N LEU A 107 7.79 -7.40 0.03
CA LEU A 107 8.87 -8.36 0.27
C LEU A 107 8.33 -9.62 0.96
N PRO A 108 9.01 -10.77 0.79
CA PRO A 108 8.68 -11.97 1.54
C PRO A 108 8.60 -11.69 3.05
N PRO A 109 7.75 -12.41 3.79
CA PRO A 109 7.70 -12.32 5.25
C PRO A 109 9.09 -12.44 5.86
N ASP A 110 9.40 -11.53 6.77
CA ASP A 110 10.68 -11.54 7.46
C ASP A 110 10.53 -12.40 8.73
N PRO A 111 11.23 -13.57 8.82
CA PRO A 111 11.07 -14.50 9.93
C PRO A 111 11.55 -13.91 11.27
N THR A 112 12.31 -12.82 11.26
CA THR A 112 12.86 -12.18 12.46
C THR A 112 11.97 -11.08 13.04
N HIS A 113 10.93 -10.65 12.31
CA HIS A 113 10.12 -9.47 12.65
C HIS A 113 9.03 -9.70 13.72
N ASP A 114 9.13 -10.82 14.46
CA ASP A 114 8.21 -11.20 15.54
C ASP A 114 8.77 -10.87 16.95
N GLU A 115 10.06 -10.54 17.08
CA GLU A 115 10.72 -10.38 18.39
C GLU A 115 10.61 -8.97 19.02
N GLY A 116 9.50 -8.25 18.80
CA GLY A 116 9.43 -6.83 19.14
C GLY A 116 8.09 -6.31 19.63
N ALA A 117 7.42 -7.02 20.54
CA ALA A 117 6.31 -6.46 21.33
C ALA A 117 6.24 -7.04 22.75
N GLU A 118 7.40 -7.26 23.39
CA GLU A 118 7.49 -7.36 24.84
C GLU A 118 8.40 -6.25 25.37
N SER A 119 7.80 -5.08 25.63
CA SER A 119 8.31 -4.16 26.65
C SER A 119 7.20 -3.19 27.05
N ARG A 120 6.57 -3.55 28.17
CA ARG A 120 5.91 -2.72 29.20
C ARG A 120 4.92 -1.64 28.73
#